data_AF-A0A1X0QWY6-F1
#
_entry.id   AF-A0A1X0QWY6-F1
#
_cell.length_a   1.000
_cell.length_b   1.000
_cell.length_c   1.000
_cell.angle_alpha   90.00
_cell.angle_beta   90.00
_cell.angle_gamma   90.00
#
_symmetry.space_group_name_H-M   'P 1'
#
loop_
_entity.id
_entity.type
_entity.pdbx_description
1 polymer ?
#
loop_
_entity_poly.entity_id
_entity_poly.type
_entity_poly.pdbx_seq_one_letter_code
_entity_poly.pdbx_strand_id
1 'polypeptide(L)'
;MDLKYAQQIASYEVIKINTAYLNDLCMLLNMILKKDERIKAVKNKMKKNSSSEEVSAIVKTIVEQCSKVKTYVSSGKVNDLPKDLLPSQDVDMIHDMFSSYPPNHQFAKGSIYYDCKVSTLKHLKAFYKLSSMREILQGKSFNCFPLRRTFIPSYMTIDAYLKHANFEKPSSVLNVAAKAMKSQGERKTMMLRGMLFTDGVGMSVLKQNDDTKKGGGGAGRRTKAVDEEDFKYILAGVGKCVLIDPGRRDMLYSIETKSRKFKKLRESLKPDDVRAAKASLSKCKSSTVNGDKFAKYLQERAAVTPVLVKYYANVDIPAVETNLLPFRKMKLSSFINGQQADKRLARNLITKFGDDATLIIGNWSAGNVKFHEPIRDVGMRRMLAKQGFKIYLLDECKTSSLCPTCLSGELEKKQPTVQKPTMFGDQAGTISRRRLWNRDMVATLNFRHILFGLRENGKRPERFCRLNAPPSTGFKRKATSSASSRPTKKITNPLKLPLH
;
A
#
# COMPACT_ATOMS: atom_id res chain seq x y z
N MET A 1 -14.41 -25.50 -26.81
CA MET A 1 -14.82 -25.08 -25.45
C MET A 1 -15.05 -23.59 -25.48
N ASP A 2 -16.27 -23.13 -25.21
CA ASP A 2 -16.58 -21.71 -25.10
C ASP A 2 -16.07 -21.21 -23.73
N LEU A 3 -14.83 -20.72 -23.71
CA LEU A 3 -14.15 -20.30 -22.48
C LEU A 3 -14.66 -18.92 -22.07
N LYS A 4 -15.85 -18.88 -21.46
CA LYS A 4 -16.57 -17.70 -20.93
C LYS A 4 -15.71 -16.77 -20.04
N TYR A 5 -14.54 -17.24 -19.59
CA TYR A 5 -13.60 -16.54 -18.71
C TYR A 5 -12.22 -16.28 -19.33
N ALA A 6 -12.04 -16.54 -20.63
CA ALA A 6 -10.85 -16.15 -21.37
C ALA A 6 -10.66 -14.62 -21.28
N GLN A 7 -9.40 -14.15 -21.20
CA GLN A 7 -9.01 -12.73 -21.18
C GLN A 7 -9.15 -12.01 -19.82
N GLN A 8 -9.32 -12.73 -18.71
CA GLN A 8 -9.32 -12.12 -17.38
C GLN A 8 -7.99 -11.40 -17.05
N ILE A 9 -6.87 -11.99 -17.48
CA ILE A 9 -5.54 -11.39 -17.29
C ILE A 9 -5.41 -10.10 -18.10
N ALA A 10 -5.78 -10.14 -19.37
CA ALA A 10 -5.74 -8.96 -20.24
C ALA A 10 -6.61 -7.84 -19.64
N SER A 11 -7.81 -8.16 -19.17
CA SER A 11 -8.69 -7.21 -18.49
C SER A 11 -8.05 -6.62 -17.23
N TYR A 12 -7.34 -7.43 -16.44
CA TYR A 12 -6.66 -6.99 -15.23
C TYR A 12 -5.45 -6.08 -15.51
N GLU A 13 -4.63 -6.43 -16.50
CA GLU A 13 -3.50 -5.60 -16.93
C GLU A 13 -3.98 -4.28 -17.55
N VAL A 14 -5.07 -4.29 -18.32
CA VAL A 14 -5.72 -3.06 -18.80
C VAL A 14 -6.13 -2.16 -17.63
N ILE A 15 -6.74 -2.70 -16.57
CA ILE A 15 -7.10 -1.91 -15.38
C ILE A 15 -5.86 -1.31 -14.70
N LYS A 16 -4.77 -2.07 -14.58
CA LYS A 16 -3.52 -1.58 -14.00
C LYS A 16 -2.91 -0.44 -14.82
N ILE A 17 -2.83 -0.63 -16.14
CA ILE A 17 -2.33 0.36 -17.10
C ILE A 17 -3.16 1.64 -16.98
N ASN A 18 -4.49 1.53 -17.02
CA ASN A 18 -5.40 2.67 -16.84
C ASN A 18 -5.17 3.37 -15.50
N THR A 19 -5.09 2.61 -14.39
CA THR A 19 -4.86 3.19 -13.06
C THR A 19 -3.53 3.92 -12.97
N ALA A 20 -2.46 3.36 -13.56
CA ALA A 20 -1.14 3.98 -13.60
C ALA A 20 -1.19 5.32 -14.33
N TYR A 21 -1.75 5.36 -15.54
CA TYR A 21 -1.87 6.60 -16.31
C TYR A 21 -2.64 7.70 -15.63
N LEU A 22 -3.77 7.38 -15.02
CA LEU A 22 -4.56 8.41 -14.33
C LEU A 22 -3.82 9.00 -13.13
N ASN A 23 -3.10 8.16 -12.39
CA ASN A 23 -2.26 8.62 -11.29
C ASN A 23 -1.09 9.46 -11.80
N ASP A 24 -0.41 9.01 -12.86
CA ASP A 24 0.74 9.69 -13.44
C ASP A 24 0.35 11.01 -14.11
N LEU A 25 -0.82 11.10 -14.73
CA LEU A 25 -1.40 12.34 -15.26
C LEU A 25 -1.66 13.34 -14.12
N CYS A 26 -2.31 12.89 -13.04
CA CYS A 26 -2.52 13.72 -11.86
C CYS A 26 -1.20 14.21 -11.23
N MET A 27 -0.17 13.37 -11.25
CA MET A 27 1.18 13.73 -10.78
C MET A 27 1.84 14.75 -11.70
N LEU A 28 1.81 14.55 -13.03
CA LEU A 28 2.35 15.51 -13.99
C LEU A 28 1.68 16.88 -13.82
N LEU A 29 0.35 16.93 -13.71
CA LEU A 29 -0.38 18.18 -13.52
C LEU A 29 0.04 18.88 -12.23
N ASN A 30 0.19 18.15 -11.11
CA ASN A 30 0.71 18.73 -9.86
C ASN A 30 2.11 19.33 -10.04
N MET A 31 2.95 18.75 -10.91
CA MET A 31 4.30 19.23 -11.18
C MET A 31 4.27 20.50 -12.01
N ILE A 32 3.52 20.51 -13.11
CA ILE A 32 3.31 21.70 -13.96
C ILE A 32 2.79 22.85 -13.08
N LEU A 33 1.81 22.56 -12.22
CA LEU A 33 1.23 23.54 -11.28
C LEU A 33 2.16 23.94 -10.11
N LYS A 34 3.36 23.37 -10.03
CA LYS A 34 4.36 23.56 -8.96
C LYS A 34 3.73 23.44 -7.57
N LYS A 35 2.76 22.53 -7.40
CA LYS A 35 1.90 22.46 -6.21
C LYS A 35 2.71 22.33 -4.93
N ASP A 36 3.68 21.40 -4.90
CA ASP A 36 4.49 21.13 -3.72
C ASP A 36 5.46 22.28 -3.40
N GLU A 37 6.00 22.95 -4.42
CA GLU A 37 6.87 24.12 -4.27
C GLU A 37 6.09 25.31 -3.70
N ARG A 38 4.90 25.59 -4.23
CA ARG A 38 4.00 26.64 -3.73
C ARG A 38 3.63 26.39 -2.27
N ILE A 39 3.25 25.16 -1.92
CA ILE A 39 2.93 24.79 -0.53
C ILE A 39 4.16 24.93 0.38
N LYS A 40 5.35 24.51 -0.07
CA LYS A 40 6.59 24.68 0.70
C LYS A 40 6.97 26.15 0.86
N ALA A 41 6.83 26.97 -0.18
CA ALA A 41 7.13 28.38 -0.15
C ALA A 41 6.23 29.11 0.86
N VAL A 42 4.93 28.82 0.89
CA VAL A 42 3.99 29.34 1.90
C VAL A 42 4.42 28.92 3.30
N LYS A 43 4.69 27.62 3.51
CA LYS A 43 5.14 27.11 4.81
C LYS A 43 6.48 27.71 5.27
N ASN A 44 7.39 28.03 4.35
CA ASN A 44 8.69 28.61 4.67
C ASN A 44 8.62 30.12 4.91
N LYS A 45 7.85 30.87 4.12
CA LYS A 45 7.63 32.32 4.32
C LYS A 45 6.95 32.60 5.66
N MET A 46 5.99 31.76 6.05
CA MET A 46 5.17 32.00 7.24
C MET A 46 5.70 31.37 8.53
N LYS A 47 6.77 30.56 8.47
CA LYS A 47 7.59 30.23 9.66
C LYS A 47 8.24 31.46 10.29
N LYS A 48 8.25 32.59 9.60
CA LYS A 48 8.86 33.83 10.09
C LYS A 48 7.88 34.79 10.75
N ASN A 49 6.54 34.78 10.53
CA ASN A 49 5.64 35.84 11.05
C ASN A 49 4.08 35.60 10.96
N SER A 50 3.52 34.36 11.00
CA SER A 50 2.04 34.19 10.85
C SER A 50 1.41 33.03 11.65
N SER A 51 0.07 33.08 11.83
CA SER A 51 -0.73 32.08 12.57
C SER A 51 -0.90 30.76 11.78
N SER A 52 -1.08 29.63 12.48
CA SER A 52 -1.23 28.30 11.86
C SER A 52 -2.49 28.18 10.96
N GLU A 53 -3.49 29.02 11.19
CA GLU A 53 -4.79 28.97 10.52
C GLU A 53 -4.74 29.62 9.13
N GLU A 54 -4.03 30.75 9.00
CA GLU A 54 -3.80 31.43 7.72
C GLU A 54 -3.01 30.56 6.74
N VAL A 55 -1.97 29.88 7.22
CA VAL A 55 -1.19 28.91 6.43
C VAL A 55 -2.09 27.81 5.89
N SER A 56 -3.01 27.30 6.72
CA SER A 56 -3.95 26.26 6.32
C SER A 56 -4.92 26.74 5.24
N ALA A 57 -5.45 27.96 5.38
CA ALA A 57 -6.35 28.56 4.40
C ALA A 57 -5.67 28.75 3.03
N ILE A 58 -4.45 29.30 3.00
CA ILE A 58 -3.70 29.51 1.75
C ILE A 58 -3.37 28.17 1.08
N VAL A 59 -2.95 27.17 1.85
CA VAL A 59 -2.69 25.83 1.32
C VAL A 59 -3.96 25.22 0.73
N LYS A 60 -5.11 25.43 1.35
CA LYS A 60 -6.41 24.98 0.84
C LYS A 60 -6.74 25.64 -0.50
N THR A 61 -6.55 26.95 -0.63
CA THR A 61 -6.74 27.68 -1.90
C THR A 61 -5.85 27.15 -3.01
N ILE A 62 -4.56 26.88 -2.74
CA ILE A 62 -3.64 26.28 -3.72
C ILE A 62 -4.13 24.91 -4.17
N VAL A 63 -4.58 24.07 -3.23
CA VAL A 63 -5.10 22.73 -3.52
C VAL A 63 -6.38 22.80 -4.36
N GLU A 64 -7.27 23.75 -4.09
CA GLU A 64 -8.50 23.97 -4.84
C GLU A 64 -8.20 24.43 -6.28
N GLN A 65 -7.30 25.39 -6.46
CA GLN A 65 -6.85 25.82 -7.80
C GLN A 65 -6.29 24.65 -8.61
N CYS A 66 -5.41 23.84 -8.00
CA CYS A 66 -4.86 22.66 -8.68
C CYS A 66 -5.95 21.63 -9.02
N SER A 67 -6.98 21.51 -8.18
CA SER A 67 -8.09 20.58 -8.40
C SER A 67 -9.03 21.05 -9.51
N LYS A 68 -9.23 22.36 -9.66
CA LYS A 68 -9.96 22.95 -10.79
C LYS A 68 -9.30 22.60 -12.11
N VAL A 69 -8.00 22.88 -12.26
CA VAL A 69 -7.23 22.55 -13.48
C VAL A 69 -7.32 21.06 -13.81
N LYS A 70 -7.14 20.18 -12.83
CA LYS A 70 -7.30 18.74 -13.04
C LYS A 70 -8.67 18.36 -13.55
N THR A 71 -9.72 19.02 -13.08
CA THR A 71 -11.10 18.74 -13.50
C THR A 71 -11.34 19.15 -14.97
N TYR A 72 -10.83 20.32 -15.38
CA TYR A 72 -10.86 20.75 -16.79
C TYR A 72 -10.11 19.77 -17.69
N VAL A 73 -8.86 19.44 -17.32
CA VAL A 73 -8.05 18.48 -18.07
C VAL A 73 -8.75 17.12 -18.15
N SER A 74 -9.27 16.62 -17.04
CA SER A 74 -9.97 15.33 -16.99
C SER A 74 -11.25 15.27 -17.80
N SER A 75 -11.89 16.42 -18.02
CA SER A 75 -13.11 16.54 -18.82
C SER A 75 -12.84 16.79 -20.31
N GLY A 76 -11.56 16.84 -20.71
CA GLY A 76 -11.17 17.11 -22.10
C GLY A 76 -11.32 18.58 -22.51
N LYS A 77 -11.66 19.47 -21.58
CA LYS A 77 -11.86 20.90 -21.80
C LYS A 77 -10.55 21.68 -21.64
N VAL A 78 -9.51 21.23 -22.34
CA VAL A 78 -8.17 21.83 -22.22
C VAL A 78 -8.14 23.22 -22.83
N ASN A 79 -8.90 23.46 -23.90
CA ASN A 79 -9.01 24.76 -24.56
C ASN A 79 -9.75 25.80 -23.70
N ASP A 80 -10.58 25.35 -22.74
CA ASP A 80 -11.35 26.21 -21.85
C ASP A 80 -10.59 26.52 -20.54
N LEU A 81 -9.28 26.25 -20.49
CA LEU A 81 -8.49 26.45 -19.27
C LEU A 81 -8.47 27.95 -18.91
N PRO A 82 -8.82 28.32 -17.66
CA PRO A 82 -8.79 29.71 -17.26
C PRO A 82 -7.35 30.26 -17.28
N LYS A 83 -7.10 31.32 -18.07
CA LYS A 83 -5.78 31.95 -18.25
C LYS A 83 -5.23 32.59 -16.96
N ASP A 84 -6.10 32.91 -16.02
CA ASP A 84 -5.78 33.45 -14.69
C ASP A 84 -5.20 32.39 -13.73
N LEU A 85 -5.43 31.11 -14.00
CA LEU A 85 -4.98 30.02 -13.12
C LEU A 85 -3.57 29.52 -13.43
N LEU A 86 -3.05 29.79 -14.62
CA LEU A 86 -1.82 29.19 -15.14
C LEU A 86 -1.03 30.17 -16.03
N PRO A 87 0.30 30.27 -15.86
CA PRO A 87 1.18 30.91 -16.84
C PRO A 87 1.05 30.25 -18.23
N SER A 88 1.26 31.01 -19.30
CA SER A 88 1.17 30.52 -20.69
C SER A 88 2.02 29.27 -20.95
N GLN A 89 3.27 29.25 -20.47
CA GLN A 89 4.19 28.12 -20.62
C GLN A 89 3.62 26.81 -20.05
N ASP A 90 2.93 26.87 -18.92
CA ASP A 90 2.34 25.69 -18.27
C ASP A 90 1.11 25.18 -19.04
N VAL A 91 0.36 26.09 -19.66
CA VAL A 91 -0.77 25.76 -20.56
C VAL A 91 -0.25 25.09 -21.83
N ASP A 92 0.82 25.60 -22.43
CA ASP A 92 1.45 25.01 -23.62
C ASP A 92 1.94 23.58 -23.36
N MET A 93 2.52 23.32 -22.18
CA MET A 93 2.90 21.97 -21.78
C MET A 93 1.71 21.03 -21.66
N ILE A 94 0.57 21.52 -21.15
CA ILE A 94 -0.65 20.72 -21.13
C ILE A 94 -1.11 20.46 -22.56
N HIS A 95 -1.16 21.45 -23.45
CA HIS A 95 -1.53 21.25 -24.86
C HIS A 95 -0.59 20.26 -25.58
N ASP A 96 0.72 20.33 -25.35
CA ASP A 96 1.70 19.39 -25.91
C ASP A 96 1.42 17.94 -25.50
N MET A 97 0.96 17.70 -24.26
CA MET A 97 0.53 16.37 -23.84
C MET A 97 -0.68 15.88 -24.66
N PHE A 98 -1.64 16.78 -24.92
CA PHE A 98 -2.87 16.48 -25.64
C PHE A 98 -2.71 16.39 -27.16
N SER A 99 -1.62 16.91 -27.71
CA SER A 99 -1.25 16.72 -29.13
C SER A 99 -1.09 15.25 -29.54
N SER A 100 -0.94 14.35 -28.55
CA SER A 100 -0.89 12.90 -28.79
C SER A 100 -2.23 12.30 -29.23
N TYR A 101 -3.33 13.04 -29.08
CA TYR A 101 -4.66 12.68 -29.57
C TYR A 101 -4.91 13.32 -30.95
N PRO A 102 -5.73 12.69 -31.80
CA PRO A 102 -6.22 13.32 -33.02
C PRO A 102 -6.88 14.69 -32.73
N PRO A 103 -6.76 15.70 -33.62
CA PRO A 103 -7.29 17.05 -33.39
C PRO A 103 -8.79 17.10 -33.01
N ASN A 104 -9.58 16.14 -33.49
CA ASN A 104 -11.02 16.05 -33.24
C ASN A 104 -11.39 14.88 -32.32
N HIS A 105 -10.47 14.42 -31.46
CA HIS A 105 -10.73 13.30 -30.57
C HIS A 105 -11.74 13.67 -29.49
N GLN A 106 -12.93 13.07 -29.55
CA GLN A 106 -13.96 13.24 -28.53
C GLN A 106 -13.83 12.15 -27.45
N PHE A 107 -13.56 12.57 -26.22
CA PHE A 107 -13.52 11.64 -25.08
C PHE A 107 -14.91 11.12 -24.76
N ALA A 108 -15.06 9.79 -24.67
CA ALA A 108 -16.32 9.18 -24.27
C ALA A 108 -16.81 9.73 -22.91
N LYS A 109 -18.09 10.12 -22.85
CA LYS A 109 -18.73 10.80 -21.71
C LYS A 109 -18.04 12.11 -21.28
N GLY A 110 -17.31 12.77 -22.18
CA GLY A 110 -16.56 13.98 -21.86
C GLY A 110 -15.55 13.75 -20.73
N SER A 111 -14.96 12.56 -20.65
CA SER A 111 -14.05 12.20 -19.56
C SER A 111 -12.92 11.32 -20.04
N ILE A 112 -11.68 11.78 -19.87
CA ILE A 112 -10.48 11.00 -20.13
C ILE A 112 -10.47 9.73 -19.29
N TYR A 113 -10.96 9.81 -18.04
CA TYR A 113 -11.06 8.66 -17.14
C TYR A 113 -11.94 7.55 -17.72
N TYR A 114 -13.09 7.92 -18.28
CA TYR A 114 -14.01 6.96 -18.86
C TYR A 114 -13.50 6.47 -20.21
N ASP A 115 -12.99 7.38 -21.06
CA ASP A 115 -12.49 7.06 -22.40
C ASP A 115 -11.30 6.09 -22.35
N CYS A 116 -10.35 6.31 -21.43
CA CYS A 116 -9.21 5.42 -21.21
C CYS A 116 -9.64 4.01 -20.79
N LYS A 117 -10.76 3.90 -20.04
CA LYS A 117 -11.32 2.61 -19.61
C LYS A 117 -11.96 1.81 -20.74
N VAL A 118 -12.61 2.48 -21.69
CA VAL A 118 -13.31 1.83 -22.81
C VAL A 118 -12.44 1.68 -24.06
N SER A 119 -11.44 2.54 -24.24
CA SER A 119 -10.60 2.65 -25.44
C SER A 119 -9.11 2.79 -25.11
N THR A 120 -8.58 1.93 -24.23
CA THR A 120 -7.19 2.04 -23.72
C THR A 120 -6.13 2.14 -24.82
N LEU A 121 -6.30 1.43 -25.93
CA LEU A 121 -5.34 1.46 -27.05
C LEU A 121 -5.17 2.87 -27.64
N LYS A 122 -6.25 3.67 -27.70
CA LYS A 122 -6.21 5.05 -28.20
C LYS A 122 -5.37 5.97 -27.33
N HIS A 123 -5.18 5.62 -26.05
CA HIS A 123 -4.42 6.40 -25.08
C HIS A 123 -2.93 6.03 -25.07
N LEU A 124 -2.49 4.99 -25.78
CA LEU A 124 -1.11 4.49 -25.69
C LEU A 124 -0.05 5.56 -26.06
N LYS A 125 -0.32 6.36 -27.11
CA LYS A 125 0.56 7.48 -27.48
C LYS A 125 0.63 8.54 -26.39
N ALA A 126 -0.51 8.89 -25.79
CA ALA A 126 -0.59 9.84 -24.68
C ALA A 126 0.15 9.32 -23.43
N PHE A 127 0.12 8.02 -23.15
CA PHE A 127 0.90 7.40 -22.07
C PHE A 127 2.40 7.54 -22.32
N TYR A 128 2.86 7.27 -23.54
CA TYR A 128 4.26 7.42 -23.91
C TYR A 128 4.71 8.88 -23.76
N LYS A 129 3.91 9.83 -24.27
CA LYS A 129 4.18 11.27 -24.14
C LYS A 129 4.25 11.71 -22.67
N LEU A 130 3.29 11.29 -21.85
CA LEU A 130 3.26 11.53 -20.41
C LEU A 130 4.55 11.03 -19.73
N SER A 131 5.00 9.83 -20.09
CA SER A 131 6.25 9.26 -19.57
C SER A 131 7.47 10.09 -19.96
N SER A 132 7.55 10.49 -21.23
CA SER A 132 8.65 11.32 -21.75
C SER A 132 8.71 12.68 -21.02
N MET A 133 7.57 13.36 -20.87
CA MET A 133 7.49 14.64 -20.18
C MET A 133 7.91 14.54 -18.70
N ARG A 134 7.50 13.47 -18.00
CA ARG A 134 7.91 13.26 -16.60
C ARG A 134 9.41 13.01 -16.46
N GLU A 135 9.99 12.25 -17.40
CA GLU A 135 11.43 12.01 -17.40
C GLU A 135 12.23 13.30 -17.62
N ILE A 136 11.76 14.20 -18.50
CA ILE A 136 12.36 15.52 -18.74
C ILE A 136 12.26 16.41 -17.48
N LEU A 137 11.06 16.50 -16.87
CA LEU A 137 10.81 17.45 -15.78
C LEU A 137 11.42 17.05 -14.43
N GLN A 138 11.53 15.75 -14.12
CA GLN A 138 11.94 15.27 -12.80
C GLN A 138 13.17 14.36 -12.81
N GLY A 139 13.63 13.94 -13.98
CA GLY A 139 14.59 12.84 -14.09
C GLY A 139 14.05 11.50 -13.56
N LYS A 140 12.76 11.43 -13.17
CA LYS A 140 12.11 10.19 -12.69
C LYS A 140 11.30 9.60 -13.82
N SER A 141 11.81 8.52 -14.41
CA SER A 141 11.09 7.78 -15.44
C SER A 141 10.14 6.77 -14.81
N PHE A 142 8.98 6.61 -15.42
CA PHE A 142 8.10 5.46 -15.21
C PHE A 142 7.96 4.74 -16.56
N ASN A 143 7.62 3.46 -16.55
CA ASN A 143 7.42 2.74 -17.81
C ASN A 143 5.92 2.51 -17.96
N CYS A 144 5.37 2.99 -19.08
CA CYS A 144 3.97 2.74 -19.44
C CYS A 144 3.73 1.31 -19.95
N PHE A 145 4.80 0.55 -20.25
CA PHE A 145 4.74 -0.82 -20.69
C PHE A 145 4.95 -1.80 -19.53
N PRO A 146 4.16 -2.89 -19.45
CA PRO A 146 4.28 -3.91 -18.41
C PRO A 146 5.50 -4.83 -18.65
N LEU A 147 6.71 -4.27 -18.51
CA LEU A 147 7.96 -5.01 -18.73
C LEU A 147 8.45 -5.70 -17.45
N ARG A 148 8.94 -6.94 -17.57
CA ARG A 148 9.62 -7.63 -16.47
C ARG A 148 11.02 -7.05 -16.27
N ARG A 149 11.25 -6.44 -15.11
CA ARG A 149 12.54 -5.80 -14.76
C ARG A 149 13.42 -6.60 -13.80
N THR A 150 12.84 -7.60 -13.13
CA THR A 150 13.55 -8.35 -12.09
C THR A 150 14.00 -9.71 -12.62
N PHE A 151 15.22 -10.12 -12.26
CA PHE A 151 15.77 -11.45 -12.52
C PHE A 151 15.26 -12.51 -11.53
N ILE A 152 14.61 -12.07 -10.45
CA ILE A 152 14.03 -12.96 -9.45
C ILE A 152 12.88 -13.74 -10.12
N PRO A 153 12.87 -15.09 -10.07
CA PRO A 153 11.71 -15.88 -10.44
C PRO A 153 10.48 -15.39 -9.68
N SER A 154 9.42 -15.12 -10.42
CA SER A 154 8.16 -14.62 -9.90
C SER A 154 7.03 -15.29 -10.64
N TYR A 155 5.99 -15.68 -9.92
CA TYR A 155 4.80 -16.27 -10.51
C TYR A 155 4.20 -15.32 -11.54
N MET A 156 4.26 -15.73 -12.80
CA MET A 156 3.51 -15.18 -13.90
C MET A 156 2.18 -15.91 -13.99
N THR A 157 1.10 -15.16 -14.13
CA THR A 157 -0.21 -15.73 -14.41
C THR A 157 -0.31 -16.02 -15.90
N ILE A 158 -0.68 -17.23 -16.26
CA ILE A 158 -0.97 -17.66 -17.62
C ILE A 158 -2.44 -18.03 -17.69
N ASP A 159 -3.15 -17.41 -18.64
CA ASP A 159 -4.54 -17.75 -18.96
C ASP A 159 -4.53 -19.00 -19.83
N ALA A 160 -5.31 -20.01 -19.48
CA ALA A 160 -5.41 -21.26 -20.20
C ALA A 160 -5.89 -21.05 -21.64
N TYR A 161 -6.64 -19.97 -21.92
CA TYR A 161 -7.01 -19.61 -23.30
C TYR A 161 -5.80 -19.14 -24.12
N LEU A 162 -4.93 -18.31 -23.54
CA LEU A 162 -3.67 -17.88 -24.18
C LEU A 162 -2.74 -19.08 -24.45
N LYS A 163 -2.81 -20.14 -23.63
CA LYS A 163 -2.11 -21.39 -23.93
C LYS A 163 -2.65 -22.10 -25.16
N HIS A 164 -3.97 -22.19 -25.30
CA HIS A 164 -4.60 -22.86 -26.43
C HIS A 164 -4.39 -22.11 -27.77
N ALA A 165 -4.30 -20.78 -27.74
CA ALA A 165 -4.11 -19.97 -28.95
C ALA A 165 -2.66 -19.84 -29.41
N ASN A 166 -1.67 -19.85 -28.50
CA ASN A 166 -0.29 -19.44 -28.80
C ASN A 166 0.80 -20.53 -28.59
N PHE A 167 0.45 -21.73 -28.12
CA PHE A 167 1.44 -22.81 -27.94
C PHE A 167 1.07 -24.02 -28.80
N GLU A 168 1.99 -24.43 -29.67
CA GLU A 168 1.80 -25.51 -30.64
C GLU A 168 1.55 -26.89 -30.00
N LYS A 169 1.95 -27.11 -28.73
CA LYS A 169 1.77 -28.38 -28.01
C LYS A 169 1.48 -28.16 -26.50
N PRO A 170 0.22 -27.92 -26.09
CA PRO A 170 -0.13 -27.68 -24.69
C PRO A 170 -0.04 -28.93 -23.79
N SER A 171 -0.16 -30.13 -24.36
CA SER A 171 -0.20 -31.43 -23.66
C SER A 171 1.16 -31.94 -23.18
N SER A 172 2.27 -31.48 -23.77
CA SER A 172 3.63 -31.88 -23.34
C SER A 172 4.09 -31.15 -22.07
N VAL A 173 3.51 -29.99 -21.74
CA VAL A 173 3.94 -29.13 -20.63
C VAL A 173 2.99 -29.22 -19.42
N LEU A 174 1.77 -29.70 -19.60
CA LEU A 174 0.75 -29.72 -18.55
C LEU A 174 -0.10 -30.99 -18.60
N ASN A 175 0.04 -31.85 -17.57
CA ASN A 175 -0.85 -33.00 -17.41
C ASN A 175 -2.23 -32.55 -16.91
N VAL A 176 -3.17 -32.32 -17.83
CA VAL A 176 -4.55 -31.92 -17.54
C VAL A 176 -5.31 -33.02 -16.79
N ALA A 177 -4.87 -34.28 -16.85
CA ALA A 177 -5.45 -35.39 -16.10
C ALA A 177 -5.00 -35.44 -14.64
N ALA A 178 -4.05 -34.60 -14.22
CA ALA A 178 -3.60 -34.54 -12.83
C ALA A 178 -4.75 -34.19 -11.87
N LYS A 179 -4.77 -34.80 -10.67
CA LYS A 179 -5.76 -34.52 -9.61
C LYS A 179 -5.83 -33.02 -9.25
N ALA A 180 -4.71 -32.31 -9.38
CA ALA A 180 -4.63 -30.87 -9.18
C ALA A 180 -5.42 -30.06 -10.22
N MET A 181 -5.74 -30.61 -11.39
CA MET A 181 -6.50 -29.94 -12.45
C MET A 181 -7.99 -30.29 -12.44
N LYS A 182 -8.36 -31.43 -11.83
CA LYS A 182 -9.75 -31.89 -11.68
C LYS A 182 -10.56 -31.02 -10.69
N SER A 183 -11.87 -30.98 -10.84
CA SER A 183 -12.76 -30.35 -9.86
C SER A 183 -12.65 -31.01 -8.49
N GLN A 184 -12.80 -30.23 -7.42
CA GLN A 184 -12.61 -30.67 -6.02
C GLN A 184 -13.77 -30.19 -5.12
N GLY A 185 -13.93 -30.83 -3.96
CA GLY A 185 -15.01 -30.60 -2.99
C GLY A 185 -16.11 -31.67 -3.07
N GLU A 186 -16.90 -31.82 -1.99
CA GLU A 186 -17.96 -32.84 -1.87
C GLU A 186 -18.96 -32.79 -3.03
N ARG A 187 -19.21 -31.61 -3.58
CA ARG A 187 -20.08 -31.39 -4.75
C ARG A 187 -19.32 -30.95 -6.00
N LYS A 188 -18.00 -31.17 -6.07
CA LYS A 188 -17.12 -30.69 -7.16
C LYS A 188 -17.22 -29.17 -7.41
N THR A 189 -17.55 -28.40 -6.37
CA THR A 189 -17.79 -26.94 -6.45
C THR A 189 -16.54 -26.16 -6.80
N MET A 190 -15.35 -26.62 -6.38
CA MET A 190 -14.09 -25.95 -6.67
C MET A 190 -13.60 -26.34 -8.06
N MET A 191 -13.75 -25.44 -9.02
CA MET A 191 -13.34 -25.66 -10.40
C MET A 191 -12.10 -24.84 -10.76
N LEU A 192 -11.26 -25.37 -11.66
CA LEU A 192 -10.16 -24.62 -12.25
C LEU A 192 -10.73 -23.59 -13.23
N ARG A 193 -10.47 -22.31 -13.01
CA ARG A 193 -10.96 -21.22 -13.87
C ARG A 193 -9.92 -20.72 -14.87
N GLY A 194 -9.11 -21.64 -15.40
CA GLY A 194 -8.15 -21.34 -16.46
C GLY A 194 -6.97 -20.45 -16.05
N MET A 195 -6.73 -20.17 -14.77
CA MET A 195 -5.55 -19.41 -14.33
C MET A 195 -4.48 -20.33 -13.77
N LEU A 196 -3.31 -20.33 -14.42
CA LEU A 196 -2.10 -20.99 -13.96
C LEU A 196 -1.11 -19.93 -13.49
N PHE A 197 -0.42 -20.17 -12.39
CA PHE A 197 0.64 -19.30 -11.92
C PHE A 197 1.93 -20.10 -11.99
N THR A 198 2.93 -19.63 -12.72
CA THR A 198 4.24 -20.29 -12.75
C THR A 198 5.38 -19.30 -12.79
N ASP A 199 6.49 -19.62 -12.13
CA ASP A 199 7.74 -18.87 -12.20
C ASP A 199 8.82 -19.59 -13.04
N GLY A 200 8.42 -20.62 -13.78
CA GLY A 200 9.31 -21.50 -14.55
C GLY A 200 9.87 -22.68 -13.73
N VAL A 201 9.67 -22.70 -12.41
CA VAL A 201 10.16 -23.77 -11.53
C VAL A 201 9.02 -24.40 -10.72
N GLY A 202 8.11 -23.58 -10.19
CA GLY A 202 6.89 -24.04 -9.53
C GLY A 202 5.65 -23.67 -10.34
N MET A 203 4.58 -24.42 -10.13
CA MET A 203 3.26 -24.12 -10.69
C MET A 203 2.21 -24.15 -9.58
N SER A 204 1.39 -23.12 -9.52
CA SER A 204 0.20 -23.03 -8.67
C SER A 204 -1.05 -22.92 -9.55
N VAL A 205 -2.12 -23.58 -9.14
CA VAL A 205 -3.41 -23.54 -9.82
C VAL A 205 -4.45 -22.89 -8.90
N LEU A 206 -5.32 -22.04 -9.45
CA LEU A 206 -6.37 -21.40 -8.67
C LEU A 206 -7.72 -22.04 -8.94
N LYS A 207 -8.28 -22.68 -7.91
CA LYS A 207 -9.63 -23.24 -7.92
C LYS A 207 -10.57 -22.43 -7.05
N GLN A 208 -11.80 -22.20 -7.52
CA GLN A 208 -12.78 -21.40 -6.81
C GLN A 208 -14.21 -21.88 -7.09
N ASN A 209 -15.10 -21.63 -6.14
CA ASN A 209 -16.54 -21.93 -6.27
C ASN A 209 -17.29 -20.85 -7.04
N ASP A 210 -16.83 -19.59 -6.96
CA ASP A 210 -17.56 -18.43 -7.50
C ASP A 210 -16.95 -17.87 -8.79
N ASP A 211 -17.80 -17.21 -9.57
CA ASP A 211 -17.38 -16.47 -10.77
C ASP A 211 -16.41 -15.34 -10.43
N THR A 212 -15.31 -15.26 -11.18
CA THR A 212 -14.39 -14.12 -11.07
C THR A 212 -15.16 -12.86 -11.48
N LYS A 213 -15.56 -12.05 -10.50
CA LYS A 213 -16.26 -10.79 -10.76
C LYS A 213 -15.37 -9.90 -11.66
N LYS A 214 -15.87 -9.49 -12.83
CA LYS A 214 -15.24 -8.44 -13.65
C LYS A 214 -15.30 -7.12 -12.86
N GLY A 215 -14.23 -6.77 -12.17
CA GLY A 215 -14.10 -5.48 -11.51
C GLY A 215 -13.50 -5.56 -10.12
N GLY A 216 -12.29 -5.04 -10.00
CA GLY A 216 -11.58 -4.87 -8.74
C GLY A 216 -10.13 -4.55 -9.08
N GLY A 217 -9.82 -3.28 -9.31
CA GLY A 217 -8.44 -2.86 -9.53
C GLY A 217 -7.56 -3.32 -8.39
N GLY A 218 -6.43 -3.95 -8.73
CA GLY A 218 -5.19 -3.86 -7.96
C GLY A 218 -5.17 -4.17 -6.46
N ALA A 219 -6.22 -4.70 -5.85
CA ALA A 219 -6.11 -5.33 -4.55
C ALA A 219 -5.95 -6.81 -4.86
N GLY A 220 -4.71 -7.31 -4.89
CA GLY A 220 -4.47 -8.74 -4.75
C GLY A 220 -5.39 -9.24 -3.64
N ARG A 221 -6.04 -10.39 -3.84
CA ARG A 221 -7.03 -10.99 -2.94
C ARG A 221 -6.44 -11.17 -1.54
N ARG A 222 -6.32 -10.08 -0.81
CA ARG A 222 -6.45 -10.03 0.62
C ARG A 222 -7.85 -10.61 0.80
N THR A 223 -7.96 -11.85 1.26
CA THR A 223 -9.08 -12.23 2.15
C THR A 223 -9.46 -10.96 2.88
N LYS A 224 -10.68 -10.41 2.65
CA LYS A 224 -11.13 -9.09 3.13
C LYS A 224 -10.31 -8.74 4.36
N ALA A 225 -9.26 -7.96 4.16
CA ALA A 225 -8.28 -7.80 5.21
C ALA A 225 -8.99 -6.87 6.15
N VAL A 226 -9.54 -7.41 7.25
CA VAL A 226 -10.25 -6.70 8.33
C VAL A 226 -9.79 -5.25 8.30
N ASP A 227 -10.57 -4.38 7.66
CA ASP A 227 -10.13 -3.03 7.40
C ASP A 227 -9.95 -2.34 8.76
N GLU A 228 -9.16 -1.27 8.83
CA GLU A 228 -8.99 -0.55 10.10
C GLU A 228 -10.34 -0.12 10.69
N GLU A 229 -11.33 0.06 9.81
CA GLU A 229 -12.75 0.34 10.08
C GLU A 229 -13.54 -0.83 10.70
N ASP A 230 -12.99 -2.05 10.76
CA ASP A 230 -13.69 -3.22 11.31
C ASP A 230 -13.45 -3.41 12.83
N PHE A 231 -12.41 -2.79 13.40
CA PHE A 231 -12.15 -2.88 14.84
C PHE A 231 -12.95 -1.80 15.58
N LYS A 232 -13.86 -2.23 16.45
CA LYS A 232 -14.72 -1.33 17.22
C LYS A 232 -13.92 -0.64 18.31
N TYR A 233 -14.25 0.62 18.60
CA TYR A 233 -13.79 1.27 19.82
C TYR A 233 -14.51 0.69 21.03
N ILE A 234 -13.83 0.62 22.17
CA ILE A 234 -14.45 0.19 23.41
C ILE A 234 -15.43 1.25 23.92
N LEU A 235 -16.66 0.82 24.27
CA LEU A 235 -17.75 1.70 24.71
C LEU A 235 -18.20 1.44 26.15
N ALA A 236 -18.25 0.17 26.60
CA ALA A 236 -18.37 -0.27 28.01
C ALA A 236 -18.34 -1.81 28.07
N GLY A 237 -18.28 -2.40 29.28
CA GLY A 237 -18.75 -3.77 29.51
C GLY A 237 -17.87 -4.93 28.99
N VAL A 238 -16.55 -4.78 28.96
CA VAL A 238 -15.65 -5.90 28.63
C VAL A 238 -15.25 -6.63 29.90
N GLY A 239 -15.34 -7.97 29.88
CA GLY A 239 -14.87 -8.87 30.96
C GLY A 239 -13.34 -8.85 31.12
N LYS A 240 -12.71 -10.02 31.28
CA LYS A 240 -11.24 -10.10 31.38
C LYS A 240 -10.59 -9.45 30.16
N CYS A 241 -9.70 -8.49 30.38
CA CYS A 241 -9.11 -7.70 29.30
C CYS A 241 -7.63 -7.43 29.52
N VAL A 242 -6.90 -7.30 28.41
CA VAL A 242 -5.48 -6.95 28.37
C VAL A 242 -5.33 -5.64 27.62
N LEU A 243 -4.72 -4.65 28.27
CA LEU A 243 -4.44 -3.34 27.68
C LEU A 243 -3.06 -3.36 27.02
N ILE A 244 -3.00 -2.94 25.77
CA ILE A 244 -1.79 -2.99 24.95
C ILE A 244 -1.56 -1.60 24.35
N ASP A 245 -0.51 -0.92 24.80
CA ASP A 245 0.07 0.22 24.09
C ASP A 245 0.93 -0.27 22.92
N PRO A 246 0.55 0.01 21.66
CA PRO A 246 1.38 -0.33 20.50
C PRO A 246 2.65 0.52 20.39
N GLY A 247 2.90 1.41 21.36
CA GLY A 247 4.08 2.23 21.54
C GLY A 247 5.43 1.49 21.54
N ARG A 248 6.50 2.25 21.76
CA ARG A 248 7.86 1.89 21.31
C ARG A 248 8.73 1.23 22.38
N ARG A 249 8.17 0.73 23.48
CA ARG A 249 9.00 0.21 24.58
C ARG A 249 9.56 -1.17 24.34
N ASP A 250 8.74 -2.21 24.46
CA ASP A 250 9.19 -3.61 24.55
C ASP A 250 8.14 -4.60 24.01
N MET A 251 6.84 -4.24 23.94
CA MET A 251 5.79 -5.15 23.43
C MET A 251 5.93 -5.48 21.94
N LEU A 252 6.60 -4.62 21.18
CA LEU A 252 6.65 -4.67 19.72
C LEU A 252 8.03 -4.41 19.13
N TYR A 253 9.10 -4.39 19.96
CA TYR A 253 10.39 -4.82 19.45
C TYR A 253 10.26 -6.31 19.20
N SER A 254 9.70 -6.64 18.05
CA SER A 254 9.98 -7.91 17.41
C SER A 254 11.49 -7.99 17.28
N ILE A 255 12.12 -8.63 18.27
CA ILE A 255 13.25 -9.54 18.16
C ILE A 255 13.56 -9.67 16.69
N GLU A 256 14.66 -9.05 16.25
CA GLU A 256 15.17 -9.07 14.88
C GLU A 256 14.51 -10.19 14.08
N THR A 257 13.39 -9.86 13.41
CA THR A 257 12.51 -10.92 12.89
C THR A 257 13.40 -11.84 12.06
N LYS A 258 13.28 -13.17 12.20
CA LYS A 258 14.14 -14.07 11.42
C LYS A 258 14.13 -13.70 9.92
N SER A 259 13.04 -13.12 9.42
CA SER A 259 12.97 -12.45 8.11
C SER A 259 14.03 -11.37 7.86
N ARG A 260 14.22 -10.42 8.79
CA ARG A 260 15.32 -9.45 8.74
C ARG A 260 16.69 -10.11 8.87
N LYS A 261 16.84 -11.14 9.72
CA LYS A 261 18.08 -11.94 9.78
C LYS A 261 18.40 -12.56 8.43
N PHE A 262 17.43 -13.21 7.77
CA PHE A 262 17.59 -13.79 6.43
C PHE A 262 17.80 -12.74 5.34
N LYS A 263 17.27 -11.52 5.50
CA LYS A 263 17.57 -10.41 4.59
C LYS A 263 19.02 -9.96 4.74
N LYS A 264 19.46 -9.67 5.97
CA LYS A 264 20.85 -9.28 6.27
C LYS A 264 21.85 -10.37 5.89
N LEU A 265 21.53 -11.63 6.19
CA LEU A 265 22.35 -12.79 5.83
C LEU A 265 22.50 -12.92 4.31
N ARG A 266 21.43 -12.69 3.55
CA ARG A 266 21.48 -12.67 2.08
C ARG A 266 22.20 -11.46 1.52
N GLU A 267 22.20 -10.34 2.23
CA GLU A 267 22.93 -9.14 1.83
C GLU A 267 24.43 -9.29 2.09
N SER A 268 24.81 -9.88 3.23
CA SER A 268 26.21 -10.16 3.62
C SER A 268 26.83 -11.29 2.81
N LEU A 269 26.13 -12.41 2.61
CA LEU A 269 26.61 -13.54 1.81
C LEU A 269 26.40 -13.35 0.30
N LYS A 270 26.18 -12.10 -0.16
CA LYS A 270 25.99 -11.84 -1.58
C LYS A 270 27.37 -11.79 -2.26
N PRO A 271 27.61 -12.64 -3.27
CA PRO A 271 28.86 -12.60 -4.03
C PRO A 271 29.17 -11.22 -4.62
N ASP A 272 30.47 -10.90 -4.75
CA ASP A 272 30.96 -9.63 -5.28
C ASP A 272 30.54 -9.40 -6.73
N ASP A 273 30.60 -10.43 -7.58
CA ASP A 273 30.13 -10.40 -8.97
C ASP A 273 28.63 -10.04 -9.06
N VAL A 274 27.79 -10.59 -8.20
CA VAL A 274 26.35 -10.27 -8.11
C VAL A 274 26.13 -8.86 -7.58
N ARG A 275 26.96 -8.37 -6.66
CA ARG A 275 26.93 -6.98 -6.18
C ARG A 275 27.32 -6.01 -7.29
N ALA A 276 28.39 -6.28 -8.02
CA ALA A 276 28.86 -5.50 -9.14
C ALA A 276 27.83 -5.45 -10.28
N ALA A 277 27.27 -6.60 -10.67
CA ALA A 277 26.21 -6.71 -11.67
C ALA A 277 24.98 -5.85 -11.31
N LYS A 278 24.56 -5.88 -10.04
CA LYS A 278 23.44 -5.03 -9.57
C LYS A 278 23.79 -3.55 -9.56
N ALA A 279 25.01 -3.21 -9.14
CA ALA A 279 25.48 -1.84 -9.13
C ALA A 279 25.52 -1.28 -10.55
N SER A 280 26.00 -2.06 -11.52
CA SER A 280 26.03 -1.67 -12.94
C SER A 280 24.62 -1.40 -13.49
N LEU A 281 23.68 -2.34 -13.28
CA LEU A 281 22.28 -2.14 -13.65
C LEU A 281 21.63 -0.93 -12.99
N SER A 282 22.00 -0.60 -11.75
CA SER A 282 21.41 0.53 -11.04
C SER A 282 21.76 1.89 -11.65
N LYS A 283 22.86 1.96 -12.42
CA LYS A 283 23.25 3.16 -13.18
C LYS A 283 22.34 3.40 -14.40
N CYS A 284 21.70 2.33 -14.90
CA CYS A 284 20.83 2.39 -16.06
C CYS A 284 19.34 2.43 -15.66
N LYS A 285 18.58 3.36 -16.24
CA LYS A 285 17.14 3.50 -15.94
C LYS A 285 16.31 2.50 -16.74
N SER A 286 15.99 1.36 -16.14
CA SER A 286 15.06 0.36 -16.71
C SER A 286 13.65 0.87 -17.05
N SER A 287 13.27 2.03 -16.53
CA SER A 287 11.98 2.68 -16.76
C SER A 287 12.02 3.81 -17.78
N THR A 288 13.18 4.13 -18.36
CA THR A 288 13.27 5.19 -19.38
C THR A 288 12.44 4.84 -20.61
N VAL A 289 11.85 5.87 -21.22
CA VAL A 289 11.18 5.74 -22.53
C VAL A 289 12.02 6.31 -23.68
N ASN A 290 13.16 6.93 -23.37
CA ASN A 290 14.12 7.35 -24.38
C ASN A 290 14.80 6.11 -24.99
N GLY A 291 14.73 5.98 -26.32
CA GLY A 291 15.21 4.82 -27.06
C GLY A 291 16.68 4.49 -26.79
N ASP A 292 17.56 5.50 -26.87
CA ASP A 292 19.01 5.31 -26.70
C ASP A 292 19.38 4.89 -25.27
N LYS A 293 18.78 5.55 -24.27
CA LYS A 293 18.96 5.20 -22.86
C LYS A 293 18.43 3.80 -22.57
N PHE A 294 17.33 3.41 -23.21
CA PHE A 294 16.74 2.08 -23.04
C PHE A 294 17.58 1.00 -23.73
N ALA A 295 18.10 1.26 -24.92
CA ALA A 295 19.03 0.37 -25.63
C ALA A 295 20.29 0.11 -24.80
N LYS A 296 20.88 1.16 -24.21
CA LYS A 296 21.99 1.03 -23.26
C LYS A 296 21.64 0.16 -22.05
N TYR A 297 20.43 0.33 -21.48
CA TYR A 297 19.94 -0.55 -20.43
C TYR A 297 19.83 -2.01 -20.89
N LEU A 298 19.36 -2.28 -22.10
CA LEU A 298 19.24 -3.64 -22.64
C LEU A 298 20.60 -4.31 -22.84
N GLN A 299 21.60 -3.58 -23.35
CA GLN A 299 22.97 -4.07 -23.50
C GLN A 299 23.56 -4.44 -22.13
N GLU A 300 23.47 -3.54 -21.15
CA GLU A 300 23.93 -3.79 -19.78
C GLU A 300 23.19 -4.98 -19.15
N ARG A 301 21.88 -5.07 -19.37
CA ARG A 301 21.04 -6.17 -18.89
C ARG A 301 21.49 -7.50 -19.49
N ALA A 302 21.78 -7.56 -20.78
CA ALA A 302 22.28 -8.76 -21.44
C ALA A 302 23.62 -9.20 -20.83
N ALA A 303 24.56 -8.27 -20.64
CA ALA A 303 25.88 -8.55 -20.07
C ALA A 303 25.81 -9.16 -18.66
N VAL A 304 24.93 -8.65 -17.78
CA VAL A 304 24.81 -9.17 -16.41
C VAL A 304 23.87 -10.37 -16.27
N THR A 305 23.14 -10.75 -17.33
CA THR A 305 22.12 -11.80 -17.29
C THR A 305 22.69 -13.15 -16.82
N PRO A 306 23.81 -13.66 -17.35
CA PRO A 306 24.36 -14.96 -16.93
C PRO A 306 24.61 -15.04 -15.42
N VAL A 307 25.22 -13.99 -14.85
CA VAL A 307 25.55 -13.89 -13.42
C VAL A 307 24.28 -13.84 -12.57
N LEU A 308 23.34 -12.96 -12.91
CA LEU A 308 22.13 -12.76 -12.11
C LEU A 308 21.14 -13.93 -12.21
N VAL A 309 21.02 -14.55 -13.39
CA VAL A 309 20.19 -15.74 -13.57
C VAL A 309 20.75 -16.89 -12.75
N LYS A 310 22.06 -17.19 -12.83
CA LYS A 310 22.71 -18.22 -12.00
C LYS A 310 22.45 -18.01 -10.51
N TYR A 311 22.59 -16.77 -10.03
CA TYR A 311 22.36 -16.44 -8.63
C TYR A 311 20.90 -16.59 -8.19
N TYR A 312 19.92 -16.18 -9.00
CA TYR A 312 18.50 -16.23 -8.61
C TYR A 312 17.80 -17.56 -8.92
N ALA A 313 18.35 -18.35 -9.85
CA ALA A 313 17.86 -19.67 -10.24
C ALA A 313 18.46 -20.81 -9.38
N ASN A 314 19.20 -20.50 -8.31
CA ASN A 314 19.82 -21.46 -7.40
C ASN A 314 18.80 -22.19 -6.50
N VAL A 315 17.83 -22.87 -7.10
CA VAL A 315 16.70 -23.47 -6.39
C VAL A 315 17.09 -24.75 -5.65
N ASP A 316 17.95 -25.58 -6.27
CA ASP A 316 18.22 -26.96 -5.83
C ASP A 316 19.71 -27.26 -5.61
N ILE A 317 20.60 -26.28 -5.72
CA ILE A 317 22.04 -26.50 -5.53
C ILE A 317 22.32 -26.76 -4.05
N PRO A 318 22.93 -27.91 -3.67
CA PRO A 318 23.40 -28.15 -2.32
C PRO A 318 24.36 -27.03 -1.90
N ALA A 319 24.17 -26.48 -0.70
CA ALA A 319 25.02 -25.38 -0.20
C ALA A 319 26.53 -25.73 -0.20
N VAL A 320 26.84 -27.03 -0.19
CA VAL A 320 28.19 -27.62 -0.18
C VAL A 320 28.98 -27.31 -1.45
N GLU A 321 28.33 -27.16 -2.62
CA GLU A 321 29.03 -27.00 -3.89
C GLU A 321 29.32 -25.55 -4.29
N THR A 322 28.65 -24.56 -3.69
CA THR A 322 28.69 -23.18 -4.24
C THR A 322 28.78 -22.05 -3.22
N ASN A 323 28.87 -22.31 -1.91
CA ASN A 323 28.81 -21.27 -0.85
C ASN A 323 27.58 -20.32 -0.97
N LEU A 324 26.61 -20.67 -1.80
CA LEU A 324 25.47 -19.85 -2.18
C LEU A 324 24.22 -20.36 -1.46
N LEU A 325 23.58 -19.50 -0.67
CA LEU A 325 22.31 -19.85 -0.05
C LEU A 325 21.17 -19.86 -1.10
N PRO A 326 20.37 -20.93 -1.20
CA PRO A 326 19.26 -21.01 -2.14
C PRO A 326 18.24 -19.88 -1.91
N PHE A 327 18.06 -19.01 -2.91
CA PHE A 327 17.29 -17.78 -2.77
C PHE A 327 15.81 -18.06 -2.46
N ARG A 328 15.23 -19.09 -3.09
CA ARG A 328 13.83 -19.52 -2.90
C ARG A 328 13.63 -20.14 -1.51
N LYS A 329 14.53 -21.03 -1.07
CA LYS A 329 14.49 -21.66 0.25
C LYS A 329 14.53 -20.62 1.36
N MET A 330 15.41 -19.63 1.27
CA MET A 330 15.47 -18.53 2.25
C MET A 330 14.20 -17.68 2.29
N LYS A 331 13.57 -17.40 1.13
CA LYS A 331 12.28 -16.68 1.10
C LYS A 331 11.18 -17.50 1.77
N LEU A 332 11.11 -18.80 1.48
CA LEU A 332 10.14 -19.70 2.08
C LEU A 332 10.36 -19.82 3.59
N SER A 333 11.60 -20.04 4.03
CA SER A 333 11.96 -20.08 5.45
C SER A 333 11.62 -18.78 6.15
N SER A 334 11.87 -17.62 5.54
CA SER A 334 11.47 -16.32 6.11
C SER A 334 9.95 -16.22 6.31
N PHE A 335 9.17 -16.64 5.31
CA PHE A 335 7.70 -16.66 5.39
C PHE A 335 7.18 -17.62 6.46
N ILE A 336 7.66 -18.87 6.48
CA ILE A 336 7.28 -19.89 7.47
C ILE A 336 7.64 -19.42 8.88
N ASN A 337 8.86 -18.92 9.08
CA ASN A 337 9.29 -18.43 10.39
C ASN A 337 8.49 -17.20 10.84
N GLY A 338 8.08 -16.32 9.91
CA GLY A 338 7.18 -15.21 10.20
C GLY A 338 5.84 -15.71 10.76
N GLN A 339 5.22 -16.67 10.07
CA GLN A 339 3.97 -17.28 10.53
C GLN A 339 4.14 -18.02 11.86
N GLN A 340 5.24 -18.74 12.06
CA GLN A 340 5.52 -19.43 13.32
C GLN A 340 5.73 -18.44 14.48
N ALA A 341 6.41 -17.32 14.25
CA ALA A 341 6.60 -16.28 15.26
C ALA A 341 5.26 -15.64 15.66
N ASP A 342 4.42 -15.33 14.67
CA ASP A 342 3.08 -14.80 14.89
C ASP A 342 2.21 -15.79 15.71
N LYS A 343 2.25 -17.10 15.37
CA LYS A 343 1.57 -18.16 16.15
C LYS A 343 2.13 -18.32 17.56
N ARG A 344 3.46 -18.19 17.75
CA ARG A 344 4.08 -18.24 19.08
C ARG A 344 3.62 -17.08 19.95
N LEU A 345 3.55 -15.87 19.39
CA LEU A 345 3.05 -14.70 20.11
C LEU A 345 1.61 -14.92 20.57
N ALA A 346 0.73 -15.37 19.67
CA ALA A 346 -0.66 -15.67 20.03
C ALA A 346 -0.77 -16.74 21.13
N ARG A 347 -0.01 -17.84 21.01
CA ARG A 347 0.03 -18.88 22.06
C ARG A 347 0.50 -18.32 23.40
N ASN A 348 1.57 -17.53 23.41
CA ASN A 348 2.08 -16.93 24.65
C ASN A 348 1.04 -15.99 25.30
N LEU A 349 0.26 -15.26 24.50
CA LEU A 349 -0.83 -14.44 25.01
C LEU A 349 -1.96 -15.30 25.60
N ILE A 350 -2.35 -16.38 24.93
CA ILE A 350 -3.35 -17.34 25.45
C ILE A 350 -2.87 -17.97 26.75
N THR A 351 -1.63 -18.47 26.80
CA THR A 351 -1.04 -19.08 28.00
C THR A 351 -0.96 -18.09 29.16
N LYS A 352 -0.64 -16.82 28.89
CA LYS A 352 -0.46 -15.81 29.95
C LYS A 352 -1.76 -15.21 30.45
N PHE A 353 -2.74 -15.01 29.55
CA PHE A 353 -3.93 -14.22 29.85
C PHE A 353 -5.25 -15.01 29.72
N GLY A 354 -5.21 -16.27 29.28
CA GLY A 354 -6.41 -17.04 28.93
C GLY A 354 -6.86 -16.80 27.49
N ASP A 355 -7.63 -17.74 26.95
CA ASP A 355 -8.28 -17.65 25.64
C ASP A 355 -9.53 -16.74 25.66
N ASP A 356 -10.11 -16.52 26.83
CA ASP A 356 -11.25 -15.64 27.11
C ASP A 356 -10.88 -14.13 27.14
N ALA A 357 -9.59 -13.81 27.16
CA ALA A 357 -9.11 -12.45 27.30
C ALA A 357 -9.39 -11.58 26.06
N THR A 358 -10.03 -10.43 26.28
CA THR A 358 -10.23 -9.41 25.25
C THR A 358 -9.04 -8.46 25.19
N LEU A 359 -8.46 -8.24 24.01
CA LEU A 359 -7.34 -7.32 23.82
C LEU A 359 -7.85 -5.91 23.50
N ILE A 360 -7.43 -4.91 24.28
CA ILE A 360 -7.74 -3.51 24.04
C ILE A 360 -6.43 -2.83 23.65
N ILE A 361 -6.36 -2.41 22.38
CA ILE A 361 -5.13 -1.87 21.78
C ILE A 361 -5.35 -0.39 21.49
N GLY A 362 -4.39 0.44 21.85
CA GLY A 362 -4.44 1.85 21.50
C GLY A 362 -4.48 2.09 19.97
N ASN A 363 -5.11 3.18 19.54
CA ASN A 363 -5.30 3.54 18.13
C ASN A 363 -4.16 4.40 17.54
N TRP A 364 -3.02 4.52 18.23
CA TRP A 364 -1.93 5.35 17.77
C TRP A 364 -1.33 4.84 16.46
N SER A 365 -1.51 5.64 15.41
CA SER A 365 -0.87 5.43 14.12
C SER A 365 0.17 6.52 13.89
N ALA A 366 1.44 6.13 13.93
CA ALA A 366 2.53 6.97 13.44
C ALA A 366 3.03 6.43 12.10
N GLY A 367 3.30 7.35 11.16
CA GLY A 367 4.08 7.00 9.97
C GLY A 367 5.50 6.51 10.35
N ASN A 368 6.21 5.93 9.39
CA ASN A 368 7.61 5.52 9.59
C ASN A 368 8.45 6.73 10.03
N VAL A 369 8.85 6.77 11.30
CA VAL A 369 9.71 7.83 11.82
C VAL A 369 11.16 7.48 11.52
N LYS A 370 11.91 8.47 10.99
CA LYS A 370 13.33 8.30 10.65
C LYS A 370 14.10 7.76 11.86
N PHE A 371 14.97 6.77 11.63
CA PHE A 371 15.77 6.09 12.66
C PHE A 371 15.00 5.26 13.69
N HIS A 372 13.68 5.09 13.54
CA HIS A 372 12.90 4.18 14.35
C HIS A 372 12.35 3.02 13.53
N GLU A 373 12.21 1.87 14.17
CA GLU A 373 11.63 0.71 13.53
C GLU A 373 10.12 0.93 13.25
N PRO A 374 9.60 0.42 12.12
CA PRO A 374 8.18 0.43 11.84
C PRO A 374 7.40 -0.34 12.91
N ILE A 375 6.35 0.27 13.46
CA ILE A 375 5.45 -0.37 14.41
C ILE A 375 4.51 -1.30 13.63
N ARG A 376 4.41 -2.55 14.08
CA ARG A 376 3.56 -3.59 13.47
C ARG A 376 2.12 -3.38 13.95
N ASP A 377 1.50 -2.30 13.54
CA ASP A 377 0.21 -1.82 14.07
C ASP A 377 -0.98 -2.65 13.54
N VAL A 378 -1.62 -2.18 12.45
CA VAL A 378 -2.71 -2.88 11.73
C VAL A 378 -2.40 -4.36 11.46
N GLY A 379 -1.15 -4.66 11.11
CA GLY A 379 -0.70 -6.02 10.80
C GLY A 379 -0.81 -6.97 12.00
N MET A 380 -0.47 -6.50 13.20
CA MET A 380 -0.57 -7.29 14.42
C MET A 380 -2.03 -7.48 14.83
N ARG A 381 -2.86 -6.41 14.78
CA ARG A 381 -4.30 -6.51 15.09
C ARG A 381 -4.98 -7.57 14.23
N ARG A 382 -4.75 -7.53 12.91
CA ARG A 382 -5.28 -8.53 11.97
C ARG A 382 -4.79 -9.94 12.26
N MET A 383 -3.52 -10.08 12.63
CA MET A 383 -2.94 -11.38 12.96
C MET A 383 -3.57 -11.97 14.22
N LEU A 384 -3.70 -11.19 15.29
CA LEU A 384 -4.31 -11.63 16.55
C LEU A 384 -5.79 -11.95 16.39
N ALA A 385 -6.54 -11.14 15.62
CA ALA A 385 -7.95 -11.41 15.31
C ALA A 385 -8.12 -12.75 14.56
N LYS A 386 -7.20 -13.06 13.63
CA LYS A 386 -7.20 -14.37 12.94
C LYS A 386 -6.86 -15.55 13.85
N GLN A 387 -6.24 -15.32 15.00
CA GLN A 387 -5.98 -16.34 16.01
C GLN A 387 -7.13 -16.48 17.02
N GLY A 388 -8.23 -15.72 16.86
CA GLY A 388 -9.44 -15.85 17.68
C GLY A 388 -9.59 -14.77 18.77
N PHE A 389 -8.63 -13.87 18.94
CA PHE A 389 -8.75 -12.80 19.94
C PHE A 389 -9.84 -11.80 19.59
N LYS A 390 -10.66 -11.43 20.58
CA LYS A 390 -11.54 -10.26 20.51
C LYS A 390 -10.71 -9.00 20.70
N ILE A 391 -10.75 -8.07 19.74
CA ILE A 391 -9.93 -6.86 19.74
C ILE A 391 -10.80 -5.60 19.70
N TYR A 392 -10.52 -4.67 20.61
CA TYR A 392 -11.09 -3.32 20.61
C TYR A 392 -9.99 -2.26 20.50
N LEU A 393 -10.35 -1.11 19.95
CA LEU A 393 -9.51 0.07 19.91
C LEU A 393 -9.81 1.01 21.08
N LEU A 394 -8.78 1.70 21.55
CA LEU A 394 -8.88 2.75 22.55
C LEU A 394 -8.24 4.04 22.01
N ASP A 395 -8.96 5.17 22.11
CA ASP A 395 -8.42 6.47 21.70
C ASP A 395 -7.29 6.88 22.66
N GLU A 396 -6.10 7.15 22.13
CA GLU A 396 -4.89 7.46 22.91
C GLU A 396 -4.72 8.95 23.24
N CYS A 397 -5.78 9.74 23.09
CA CYS A 397 -5.70 11.18 23.33
C CYS A 397 -5.15 11.48 24.75
N LYS A 398 -4.03 12.21 24.80
CA LYS A 398 -3.30 12.65 26.02
C LYS A 398 -2.81 11.52 26.94
N THR A 399 -2.93 10.25 26.54
CA THR A 399 -2.58 9.10 27.41
C THR A 399 -1.10 9.01 27.70
N SER A 400 -0.22 9.44 26.78
CA SER A 400 1.23 9.43 27.00
C SER A 400 1.78 10.70 27.66
N SER A 401 0.92 11.70 27.87
CA SER A 401 1.32 13.06 28.28
C SER A 401 0.87 13.42 29.67
N LEU A 402 -0.05 12.67 30.28
CA LEU A 402 -0.58 12.97 31.62
C LEU A 402 0.00 12.01 32.65
N CYS A 403 0.34 12.51 33.83
CA CYS A 403 0.81 11.66 34.92
C CYS A 403 -0.31 10.73 35.40
N PRO A 404 -0.10 9.40 35.39
CA PRO A 404 -1.13 8.44 35.81
C PRO A 404 -1.40 8.50 37.32
N THR A 405 -0.47 9.02 38.13
CA THR A 405 -0.64 9.11 39.59
C THR A 405 -1.23 10.44 40.05
N CYS A 406 -0.69 11.57 39.57
CA CYS A 406 -1.11 12.90 40.04
C CYS A 406 -2.47 13.34 39.48
N LEU A 407 -2.92 12.64 38.44
CA LEU A 407 -4.16 12.82 37.71
C LEU A 407 -4.40 14.17 37.00
N SER A 408 -3.66 15.22 37.34
CA SER A 408 -3.81 16.59 36.84
C SER A 408 -2.55 17.18 36.16
N GLY A 409 -1.37 16.58 36.35
CA GLY A 409 -0.10 17.11 35.81
C GLY A 409 0.24 16.61 34.40
N GLU A 410 0.61 17.54 33.51
CA GLU A 410 1.26 17.21 32.23
C GLU A 410 2.71 16.79 32.46
N LEU A 411 3.19 15.85 31.64
CA LEU A 411 4.56 15.37 31.66
C LEU A 411 5.39 16.19 30.68
N GLU A 412 6.46 16.80 31.18
CA GLU A 412 7.43 17.50 30.35
C GLU A 412 8.33 16.55 29.55
N LYS A 413 8.77 17.01 28.37
CA LYS A 413 9.70 16.27 27.51
C LYS A 413 11.12 16.83 27.67
N LYS A 414 12.07 16.00 28.12
CA LYS A 414 13.51 16.31 28.00
C LYS A 414 14.13 15.48 26.89
N GLN A 415 15.01 16.10 26.12
CA GLN A 415 15.78 15.41 25.09
C GLN A 415 16.82 14.49 25.74
N PRO A 416 17.07 13.29 25.18
CA PRO A 416 18.04 12.37 25.76
C PRO A 416 19.47 12.83 25.45
N THR A 417 20.23 13.20 26.49
CA THR A 417 21.69 13.10 26.45
C THR A 417 22.06 11.61 26.47
N VAL A 418 23.12 11.24 25.75
CA VAL A 418 23.53 9.85 25.52
C VAL A 418 23.74 9.12 26.86
N GLN A 419 23.16 7.90 26.97
CA GLN A 419 23.06 6.98 28.14
C GLN A 419 21.79 7.15 29.01
N LYS A 420 21.06 6.03 29.23
CA LYS A 420 19.76 5.90 29.96
C LYS A 420 19.84 6.37 31.43
N PRO A 421 18.72 6.50 32.19
CA PRO A 421 17.39 7.03 31.91
C PRO A 421 17.21 8.45 32.47
N THR A 422 16.25 9.18 31.89
CA THR A 422 15.98 10.62 31.96
C THR A 422 15.70 11.16 33.38
N MET A 423 16.03 12.43 33.65
CA MET A 423 15.82 13.16 34.93
C MET A 423 14.71 14.24 34.83
N PHE A 424 13.73 14.29 35.73
CA PHE A 424 12.70 15.36 35.76
C PHE A 424 12.35 15.83 37.16
N GLY A 425 12.05 17.12 37.30
CA GLY A 425 11.55 17.73 38.52
C GLY A 425 10.59 18.85 38.18
N ASP A 426 9.70 19.18 39.12
CA ASP A 426 8.91 20.40 39.07
C ASP A 426 8.77 21.00 40.47
N GLN A 427 8.67 22.32 40.53
CA GLN A 427 8.48 23.12 41.76
C GLN A 427 6.99 23.31 42.03
N ALA A 428 6.47 22.65 43.07
CA ALA A 428 5.37 23.13 43.90
C ALA A 428 5.39 22.32 45.21
N GLY A 429 5.09 22.99 46.32
CA GLY A 429 5.46 22.59 47.67
C GLY A 429 4.92 21.24 48.16
N THR A 430 5.67 20.73 49.13
CA THR A 430 5.40 19.61 50.05
C THR A 430 5.58 18.19 49.47
N ILE A 431 6.81 17.69 49.67
CA ILE A 431 7.35 16.36 49.33
C ILE A 431 7.33 16.06 47.81
N SER A 432 8.27 16.71 47.10
CA SER A 432 8.64 16.46 45.71
C SER A 432 9.21 15.04 45.52
N ARG A 433 8.35 14.03 45.34
CA ARG A 433 8.78 12.74 44.80
C ARG A 433 8.88 12.86 43.29
N ARG A 434 10.05 13.30 42.80
CA ARG A 434 10.42 13.28 41.38
C ARG A 434 10.33 11.84 40.86
N ARG A 435 9.28 11.52 40.10
CA ARG A 435 9.07 10.19 39.55
C ARG A 435 9.42 10.15 38.08
N LEU A 436 10.26 9.18 37.74
CA LEU A 436 10.68 8.91 36.38
C LEU A 436 9.74 7.89 35.76
N TRP A 437 9.10 8.28 34.68
CA TRP A 437 8.16 7.44 33.98
C TRP A 437 8.68 7.10 32.58
N ASN A 438 8.56 5.82 32.23
CA ASN A 438 8.61 5.45 30.83
C ASN A 438 7.28 5.88 30.15
N ARG A 439 7.39 6.50 28.98
CA ARG A 439 6.24 7.04 28.24
C ARG A 439 5.18 6.00 27.89
N ASP A 440 5.60 4.81 27.45
CA ASP A 440 4.68 3.74 27.05
C ASP A 440 4.02 3.09 28.29
N MET A 441 4.72 3.03 29.43
CA MET A 441 4.09 2.68 30.73
C MET A 441 3.00 3.69 31.12
N VAL A 442 3.28 4.98 30.96
CA VAL A 442 2.30 6.03 31.26
C VAL A 442 1.05 5.86 30.40
N ALA A 443 1.24 5.64 29.09
CA ALA A 443 0.12 5.38 28.18
C ALA A 443 -0.70 4.17 28.64
N THR A 444 -0.07 3.04 28.94
CA THR A 444 -0.75 1.82 29.38
C THR A 444 -1.49 2.00 30.72
N LEU A 445 -0.88 2.71 31.69
CA LEU A 445 -1.53 3.02 32.97
C LEU A 445 -2.73 3.96 32.77
N ASN A 446 -2.63 4.93 31.86
CA ASN A 446 -3.73 5.81 31.52
C ASN A 446 -4.84 5.09 30.74
N PHE A 447 -4.54 4.06 29.95
CA PHE A 447 -5.57 3.19 29.37
C PHE A 447 -6.40 2.50 30.44
N ARG A 448 -5.77 2.09 31.55
CA ARG A 448 -6.46 1.50 32.70
C ARG A 448 -7.43 2.50 33.32
N HIS A 449 -7.02 3.75 33.51
CA HIS A 449 -7.91 4.80 34.02
C HIS A 449 -9.10 5.08 33.09
N ILE A 450 -8.87 5.08 31.77
CA ILE A 450 -9.95 5.23 30.78
C ILE A 450 -10.93 4.06 30.88
N LEU A 451 -10.41 2.84 30.95
CA LEU A 451 -11.23 1.64 31.03
C LEU A 451 -12.07 1.61 32.32
N PHE A 452 -11.50 2.04 33.45
CA PHE A 452 -12.26 2.14 34.70
C PHE A 452 -13.39 3.15 34.62
N GLY A 453 -13.15 4.36 34.10
CA GLY A 453 -14.23 5.33 33.91
C GLY A 453 -15.36 4.80 32.99
N LEU A 454 -15.00 4.07 31.93
CA LEU A 454 -15.98 3.43 31.04
C LEU A 454 -16.76 2.30 31.71
N ARG A 455 -16.19 1.62 32.71
CA ARG A 455 -16.88 0.55 33.46
C ARG A 455 -17.78 1.10 34.55
N GLU A 456 -17.33 2.12 35.27
CA GLU A 456 -18.08 2.70 36.40
C GLU A 456 -19.24 3.56 35.90
N ASN A 457 -18.97 4.50 34.99
CA ASN A 457 -19.92 5.56 34.64
C ASN A 457 -20.31 5.56 33.16
N GLY A 458 -19.81 4.59 32.37
CA GLY A 458 -19.99 4.55 30.92
C GLY A 458 -19.32 5.71 30.18
N LYS A 459 -18.47 6.49 30.88
CA LYS A 459 -17.91 7.75 30.39
C LYS A 459 -16.39 7.74 30.44
N ARG A 460 -15.78 8.28 29.39
CA ARG A 460 -14.34 8.50 29.35
C ARG A 460 -13.95 9.66 30.29
N PRO A 461 -12.89 9.54 31.11
CA PRO A 461 -12.45 10.65 31.96
C PRO A 461 -12.09 11.88 31.13
N GLU A 462 -12.58 13.05 31.55
CA GLU A 462 -12.54 14.31 30.79
C GLU A 462 -11.11 14.74 30.40
N ARG A 463 -10.14 14.53 31.29
CA ARG A 463 -8.71 14.79 31.02
C ARG A 463 -8.15 14.06 29.79
N PHE A 464 -8.76 12.94 29.38
CA PHE A 464 -8.40 12.18 28.19
C PHE A 464 -9.35 12.40 27.02
N CYS A 465 -10.34 13.28 27.17
CA CYS A 465 -11.19 13.72 26.08
C CYS A 465 -10.44 14.76 25.25
N ARG A 466 -10.75 14.79 23.95
CA ARG A 466 -10.34 15.89 23.10
C ARG A 466 -11.14 17.11 23.57
N LEU A 467 -10.47 18.24 23.78
CA LEU A 467 -11.20 19.51 23.98
C LEU A 467 -12.17 19.66 22.81
N ASN A 468 -13.38 20.17 23.08
CA ASN A 468 -14.41 20.43 22.08
C ASN A 468 -13.89 21.43 21.03
N ALA A 469 -13.07 20.96 20.10
CA ALA A 469 -12.96 21.58 18.80
C ALA A 469 -14.30 21.35 18.10
N PRO A 470 -14.85 22.33 17.37
CA PRO A 470 -16.00 22.08 16.52
C PRO A 470 -15.67 20.86 15.68
N PRO A 471 -16.64 19.96 15.43
CA PRO A 471 -16.38 18.64 14.86
C PRO A 471 -15.49 18.83 13.65
N SER A 472 -14.21 18.48 13.80
CA SER A 472 -13.29 18.49 12.68
C SER A 472 -13.99 17.62 11.66
N THR A 473 -14.29 18.18 10.51
CA THR A 473 -14.86 17.46 9.38
C THR A 473 -13.81 16.42 9.00
N GLY A 474 -13.85 15.28 9.70
CA GLY A 474 -13.30 14.04 9.22
C GLY A 474 -13.86 13.91 7.82
N PHE A 475 -12.95 13.71 6.87
CA PHE A 475 -13.27 13.43 5.48
C PHE A 475 -14.45 12.44 5.42
N LYS A 476 -15.67 12.96 5.33
CA LYS A 476 -16.80 12.21 4.82
C LYS A 476 -16.41 11.97 3.38
N ARG A 477 -15.91 10.77 3.06
CA ARG A 477 -16.06 10.28 1.71
C ARG A 477 -17.53 10.45 1.39
N LYS A 478 -17.80 11.29 0.40
CA LYS A 478 -19.11 11.64 -0.11
C LYS A 478 -19.93 10.36 -0.21
N ALA A 479 -20.89 10.18 0.70
CA ALA A 479 -22.01 9.30 0.45
C ALA A 479 -22.74 9.95 -0.72
N THR A 480 -22.53 9.43 -1.92
CA THR A 480 -23.40 9.75 -3.04
C THR A 480 -24.74 9.11 -2.75
N SER A 481 -25.63 9.88 -2.14
CA SER A 481 -27.06 9.74 -2.31
C SER A 481 -27.38 9.98 -3.78
N SER A 482 -27.49 8.91 -4.55
CA SER A 482 -28.29 8.94 -5.77
C SER A 482 -29.53 8.11 -5.51
N ALA A 483 -30.55 8.76 -4.95
CA ALA A 483 -31.91 8.36 -5.22
C ALA A 483 -32.13 8.56 -6.72
N SER A 484 -32.13 7.46 -7.46
CA SER A 484 -32.60 7.39 -8.83
C SER A 484 -33.44 6.13 -8.90
N SER A 485 -34.74 6.36 -8.98
CA SER A 485 -35.75 5.39 -9.35
C SER A 485 -35.28 4.58 -10.55
N ARG A 486 -35.25 3.26 -10.38
CA ARG A 486 -34.97 2.28 -11.44
C ARG A 486 -36.24 2.14 -12.28
N PRO A 487 -36.26 2.47 -13.58
CA PRO A 487 -37.19 1.82 -14.48
C PRO A 487 -36.57 0.49 -14.89
N THR A 488 -37.30 -0.60 -14.65
CA THR A 488 -37.06 -1.91 -15.24
C THR A 488 -36.98 -1.78 -16.76
N LYS A 489 -35.83 -2.11 -17.37
CA LYS A 489 -35.75 -2.36 -18.81
C LYS A 489 -35.01 -3.67 -19.13
N LYS A 490 -35.68 -4.37 -20.04
CA LYS A 490 -35.52 -5.72 -20.55
C LYS A 490 -34.09 -6.03 -21.04
N ILE A 491 -33.75 -7.31 -20.92
CA ILE A 491 -32.61 -7.96 -21.55
C ILE A 491 -32.73 -7.78 -23.06
N THR A 492 -31.72 -7.16 -23.67
CA THR A 492 -31.45 -7.27 -25.11
C THR A 492 -30.02 -7.78 -25.28
N ASN A 493 -29.88 -8.82 -26.10
CA ASN A 493 -28.65 -9.56 -26.37
C ASN A 493 -27.52 -8.65 -26.87
N PRO A 494 -26.25 -8.89 -26.48
CA PRO A 494 -25.13 -8.17 -27.06
C PRO A 494 -24.83 -8.66 -28.49
N LEU A 495 -24.78 -7.68 -29.40
CA LEU A 495 -24.30 -7.78 -30.77
C LEU A 495 -22.95 -8.50 -30.86
N LYS A 496 -22.87 -9.45 -31.80
CA LYS A 496 -21.62 -10.00 -32.33
C LYS A 496 -20.86 -8.86 -33.02
N LEU A 497 -19.62 -8.61 -32.59
CA LEU A 497 -18.65 -7.85 -33.39
C LEU A 497 -18.07 -8.78 -34.47
N PRO A 498 -17.97 -8.34 -35.74
CA PRO A 498 -17.39 -9.13 -36.80
C PRO A 498 -15.88 -9.25 -36.63
N LEU A 499 -15.38 -10.45 -36.84
CA LEU A 499 -13.95 -10.76 -37.00
C LEU A 499 -13.51 -10.22 -38.36
N HIS A 500 -12.49 -9.35 -38.34
CA HIS A 500 -11.53 -9.23 -39.43
C HIS A 500 -10.14 -9.40 -38.85
#